data_AF-A0A8X8GBU4-F1
#
_entry.id   AF-A0A8X8GBU4-F1
#
_cell.length_a   1.000
_cell.length_b   1.000
_cell.length_c   1.000
_cell.angle_alpha   90.00
_cell.angle_beta   90.00
_cell.angle_gamma   90.00
#
_symmetry.space_group_name_H-M   'P 1'
#
loop_
_entity.id
_entity.type
_entity.pdbx_description
1 polymer ?
#
loop_
_entity_poly.entity_id
_entity_poly.type
_entity_poly.pdbx_seq_one_letter_code
_entity_poly.pdbx_strand_id
1 'polypeptide(L)'
;MSVTVTCNRKASAFASRDGKTIFVLNETAYESNLYPHTKHCHIVGIGDLPTVMQKIFSYASAVEGGALNSPDRTMTPERYIKSWLNAIKKPFCFDAVSTGSLDLTCHNSWDKERFAKLQTAIAERGTADNLLNHFDLVEEFRAYAAVSAPFSDSGQALTDRYPYGYKPVKTATPLQIKYPRVVRIPSAYGPNGERYYILVDADGHGITQPEWEYRVVGDFVAAFWPSELASPGSYMSGIPAFRDALRKMDVADPQHILCTIPAVTDADSDGPRSRREIEAKYGQSFLLSAVNEDDISTLYRSKVNFQMN
;
A
#
# COMPACT_ATOMS: atom_id res chain seq x y z
N MET A 1 6.77 -1.00 18.54
CA MET A 1 6.27 -0.64 17.19
C MET A 1 5.12 0.35 17.37
N SER A 2 5.09 1.42 16.56
CA SER A 2 3.93 2.33 16.52
C SER A 2 2.88 1.78 15.54
N VAL A 3 1.62 2.08 15.81
CA VAL A 3 0.50 1.85 14.90
C VAL A 3 -0.15 3.20 14.67
N THR A 4 -0.37 3.55 13.40
CA THR A 4 -1.21 4.68 13.05
C THR A 4 -2.67 4.28 13.31
N VAL A 5 -3.33 4.99 14.23
CA VAL A 5 -4.73 4.76 14.56
C VAL A 5 -5.61 5.74 13.79
N THR A 6 -6.29 5.23 12.77
CA THR A 6 -7.18 6.01 11.92
C THR A 6 -8.59 6.10 12.48
N CYS A 7 -9.07 7.34 12.66
CA CYS A 7 -10.31 7.68 13.34
C CYS A 7 -11.43 8.09 12.37
N ASN A 8 -11.10 8.82 11.30
CA ASN A 8 -12.09 9.39 10.40
C ASN A 8 -11.48 9.60 9.01
N ARG A 9 -12.27 9.40 7.96
CA ARG A 9 -11.86 9.57 6.56
C ARG A 9 -12.87 10.45 5.85
N LYS A 10 -12.40 11.51 5.22
CA LYS A 10 -13.20 12.48 4.48
C LYS A 10 -12.54 12.75 3.14
N ALA A 11 -13.34 13.04 2.14
CA ALA A 11 -12.86 13.51 0.86
C ALA A 11 -13.40 14.90 0.62
N SER A 12 -12.57 15.75 0.06
CA SER A 12 -13.00 16.97 -0.61
C SER A 12 -12.62 16.88 -2.09
N ALA A 13 -13.19 17.76 -2.91
CA ALA A 13 -12.96 17.74 -4.35
C ALA A 13 -13.15 19.13 -4.97
N PHE A 14 -12.54 19.30 -6.13
CA PHE A 14 -12.66 20.49 -6.99
C PHE A 14 -12.60 20.08 -8.47
N ALA A 15 -13.01 20.99 -9.35
CA ALA A 15 -12.85 20.82 -10.79
C ALA A 15 -11.49 21.37 -11.23
N SER A 16 -10.68 20.56 -11.90
CA SER A 16 -9.49 21.03 -12.60
C SER A 16 -9.87 21.91 -13.79
N ARG A 17 -8.87 22.57 -14.39
CA ARG A 17 -9.06 23.45 -15.56
C ARG A 17 -9.64 22.71 -16.79
N ASP A 18 -9.39 21.41 -16.91
CA ASP A 18 -9.95 20.55 -17.96
C ASP A 18 -11.32 19.94 -17.58
N GLY A 19 -11.90 20.35 -16.45
CA GLY A 19 -13.22 19.91 -15.99
C GLY A 19 -13.23 18.54 -15.30
N LYS A 20 -12.07 17.90 -15.10
CA LYS A 20 -11.99 16.65 -14.33
C LYS A 20 -12.21 16.93 -12.85
N THR A 21 -12.79 15.95 -12.15
CA THR A 21 -12.89 16.01 -10.70
C THR A 21 -11.58 15.55 -10.08
N ILE A 22 -10.95 16.42 -9.30
CA ILE A 22 -9.78 16.12 -8.49
C ILE A 22 -10.24 15.92 -7.05
N PHE A 23 -9.90 14.79 -6.46
CA PHE A 23 -10.19 14.44 -5.08
C PHE A 23 -9.00 14.76 -4.19
N VAL A 24 -9.28 15.21 -2.96
CA VAL A 24 -8.32 15.42 -1.88
C VAL A 24 -8.75 14.52 -0.72
N LEU A 25 -7.93 13.52 -0.41
CA LEU A 25 -8.17 12.54 0.65
C LEU A 25 -7.66 13.07 1.98
N ASN A 26 -8.53 13.11 2.98
CA ASN A 26 -8.24 13.63 4.31
C ASN A 26 -8.49 12.54 5.37
N GLU A 27 -7.49 12.26 6.19
CA GLU A 27 -7.55 11.24 7.23
C GLU A 27 -7.23 11.84 8.59
N THR A 28 -8.13 11.64 9.56
CA THR A 28 -7.88 11.96 10.96
C THR A 28 -7.28 10.75 11.64
N ALA A 29 -6.07 10.89 12.17
CA ALA A 29 -5.35 9.81 12.84
C ALA A 29 -4.55 10.31 14.06
N TYR A 30 -4.01 9.36 14.82
CA TYR A 30 -3.01 9.59 15.85
C TYR A 30 -2.06 8.39 15.92
N GLU A 31 -0.87 8.57 16.49
CA GLU A 31 0.09 7.49 16.69
C GLU A 31 -0.09 6.83 18.07
N SER A 32 -0.18 5.49 18.09
CA SER A 32 -0.48 4.75 19.32
C SER A 32 0.58 4.86 20.42
N ASN A 33 1.80 5.31 20.07
CA ASN A 33 2.91 5.47 21.00
C ASN A 33 3.08 6.92 21.52
N LEU A 34 2.30 7.88 21.03
CA LEU A 34 2.37 9.29 21.46
C LEU A 34 1.28 9.61 22.47
N TYR A 35 1.67 10.15 23.63
CA TYR A 35 0.76 10.49 24.73
C TYR A 35 0.89 11.97 25.13
N PRO A 36 -0.23 12.69 25.36
CA PRO A 36 -1.61 12.25 25.14
C PRO A 36 -1.92 12.00 23.66
N HIS A 37 -2.87 11.09 23.37
CA HIS A 37 -3.28 10.81 22.00
C HIS A 37 -4.03 12.01 21.41
N THR A 38 -3.31 12.84 20.67
CA THR A 38 -3.86 13.99 19.95
C THR A 38 -4.18 13.59 18.52
N LYS A 39 -5.43 13.81 18.11
CA LYS A 39 -5.89 13.54 16.74
C LYS A 39 -5.53 14.72 15.85
N HIS A 40 -5.04 14.42 14.66
CA HIS A 40 -4.77 15.41 13.62
C HIS A 40 -5.37 14.96 12.31
N CYS A 41 -5.90 15.91 11.54
CA CYS A 41 -6.40 15.66 10.20
C CYS A 41 -5.31 16.01 9.18
N HIS A 42 -4.96 15.05 8.34
CA HIS A 42 -3.92 15.21 7.33
C HIS A 42 -4.47 14.91 5.94
N ILE A 43 -3.94 15.61 4.95
CA ILE A 43 -4.11 15.19 3.56
C ILE A 43 -3.17 14.02 3.30
N VAL A 44 -3.74 12.94 2.79
CA VAL A 44 -3.01 11.69 2.52
C VAL A 44 -2.97 11.35 1.05
N GLY A 45 -3.64 12.12 0.19
CA GLY A 45 -3.62 11.87 -1.24
C GLY A 45 -4.40 12.90 -2.03
N ILE A 46 -3.94 13.17 -3.26
CA ILE A 46 -4.60 14.07 -4.19
C ILE A 46 -4.57 13.44 -5.58
N GLY A 47 -5.60 13.64 -6.39
CA GLY A 47 -5.58 13.25 -7.78
C GLY A 47 -6.95 13.00 -8.37
N ASP A 48 -6.97 12.56 -9.62
CA ASP A 48 -8.18 12.07 -10.25
C ASP A 48 -8.62 10.71 -9.66
N LEU A 49 -9.76 10.18 -10.14
CA LEU A 49 -10.33 8.95 -9.60
C LEU A 49 -9.35 7.75 -9.64
N PRO A 50 -8.68 7.41 -10.76
CA PRO A 50 -7.67 6.36 -10.78
C PRO A 50 -6.55 6.55 -9.76
N THR A 51 -6.01 7.76 -9.67
CA THR A 51 -4.91 8.09 -8.75
C THR A 51 -5.33 7.88 -7.30
N VAL A 52 -6.50 8.39 -6.89
CA VAL A 52 -6.95 8.23 -5.50
C VAL A 52 -7.38 6.79 -5.19
N MET A 53 -7.90 6.04 -6.17
CA MET A 53 -8.20 4.63 -6.01
C MET A 53 -6.94 3.81 -5.77
N GLN A 54 -5.88 4.03 -6.53
CA GLN A 54 -4.59 3.39 -6.30
C GLN A 54 -4.09 3.65 -4.86
N LYS A 55 -4.19 4.89 -4.37
CA LYS A 55 -3.81 5.25 -3.00
C LYS A 55 -4.65 4.55 -1.95
N ILE A 56 -5.98 4.58 -2.09
CA ILE A 56 -6.90 3.97 -1.14
C ILE A 56 -6.54 2.50 -0.92
N PHE A 57 -6.28 1.76 -2.00
CA PHE A 57 -5.89 0.35 -1.93
C PHE A 57 -4.45 0.17 -1.42
N SER A 58 -3.52 1.03 -1.80
CA SER A 58 -2.16 1.04 -1.24
C SER A 58 -2.12 1.31 0.26
N TYR A 59 -3.03 2.12 0.81
CA TYR A 59 -3.13 2.37 2.25
C TYR A 59 -3.89 1.25 2.95
N ALA A 60 -4.88 0.65 2.29
CA ALA A 60 -5.60 -0.50 2.81
C ALA A 60 -4.67 -1.71 3.05
N SER A 61 -3.61 -1.88 2.26
CA SER A 61 -2.64 -2.97 2.47
C SER A 61 -1.88 -2.86 3.80
N ALA A 62 -1.68 -1.65 4.33
CA ALA A 62 -1.04 -1.43 5.63
C ALA A 62 -1.85 -1.99 6.81
N VAL A 63 -3.15 -2.26 6.60
CA VAL A 63 -4.01 -2.90 7.60
C VAL A 63 -3.65 -4.38 7.78
N GLU A 64 -3.25 -5.08 6.71
CA GLU A 64 -2.86 -6.50 6.79
C GLU A 64 -1.62 -6.70 7.68
N GLY A 65 -0.62 -5.82 7.55
CA GLY A 65 0.58 -5.83 8.40
C GLY A 65 0.39 -5.23 9.80
N GLY A 66 -0.81 -4.72 10.12
CA GLY A 66 -1.11 -4.12 11.42
C GLY A 66 -0.49 -2.74 11.66
N ALA A 67 0.16 -2.13 10.68
CA ALA A 67 0.74 -0.78 10.77
C ALA A 67 -0.35 0.31 10.84
N LEU A 68 -1.55 0.01 10.35
CA LEU A 68 -2.72 0.89 10.34
C LEU A 68 -3.91 0.17 10.97
N ASN A 69 -4.56 0.79 11.96
CA ASN A 69 -5.73 0.18 12.62
C ASN A 69 -6.76 1.22 13.08
N SER A 70 -7.95 0.77 13.47
CA SER A 70 -8.98 1.59 14.12
C SER A 70 -8.77 1.65 15.64
N PRO A 71 -9.39 2.61 16.34
CA PRO A 71 -9.37 2.67 17.80
C PRO A 71 -9.88 1.38 18.48
N ASP A 72 -10.82 0.69 17.84
CA ASP A 72 -11.37 -0.60 18.30
C ASP A 72 -10.47 -1.82 17.95
N ARG A 73 -9.37 -1.61 17.22
CA ARG A 73 -8.42 -2.62 16.73
C ARG A 73 -9.00 -3.70 15.81
N THR A 74 -10.14 -3.43 15.19
CA THR A 74 -10.83 -4.37 14.28
C THR A 74 -10.84 -3.90 12.83
N MET A 75 -9.86 -3.07 12.42
CA MET A 75 -9.77 -2.63 11.03
C MET A 75 -9.43 -3.81 10.12
N THR A 76 -10.12 -3.89 8.99
CA THR A 76 -9.74 -4.76 7.87
C THR A 76 -9.56 -3.88 6.62
N PRO A 77 -8.79 -4.32 5.61
CA PRO A 77 -8.66 -3.56 4.37
C PRO A 77 -10.02 -3.25 3.73
N GLU A 78 -10.96 -4.19 3.76
CA GLU A 78 -12.30 -4.03 3.21
C GLU A 78 -13.07 -2.93 3.94
N ARG A 79 -12.99 -2.87 5.28
CA ARG A 79 -13.60 -1.78 6.07
C ARG A 79 -12.95 -0.43 5.75
N TYR A 80 -11.64 -0.40 5.58
CA TYR A 80 -10.87 0.80 5.23
C TYR A 80 -11.26 1.33 3.84
N ILE A 81 -11.23 0.47 2.81
CA ILE A 81 -11.66 0.77 1.44
C ILE A 81 -13.11 1.26 1.43
N LYS A 82 -14.02 0.53 2.09
CA LYS A 82 -15.45 0.92 2.19
C LYS A 82 -15.61 2.34 2.72
N SER A 83 -14.85 2.70 3.74
CA SER A 83 -14.90 4.04 4.34
C SER A 83 -14.47 5.11 3.35
N TRP A 84 -13.41 4.88 2.58
CA TRP A 84 -12.94 5.81 1.55
C TRP A 84 -13.91 5.92 0.37
N LEU A 85 -14.42 4.79 -0.14
CA LEU A 85 -15.41 4.79 -1.21
C LEU A 85 -16.67 5.58 -0.80
N ASN A 86 -17.09 5.49 0.45
CA ASN A 86 -18.18 6.32 0.98
C ASN A 86 -17.84 7.80 1.06
N ALA A 87 -16.58 8.15 1.36
CA ALA A 87 -16.12 9.53 1.42
C ALA A 87 -16.10 10.17 0.01
N ILE A 88 -15.51 9.51 -0.99
CA ILE A 88 -15.40 10.03 -2.36
C ILE A 88 -16.74 10.02 -3.13
N LYS A 89 -17.73 9.24 -2.69
CA LYS A 89 -19.12 9.33 -3.20
C LYS A 89 -19.80 10.65 -2.87
N LYS A 90 -19.43 11.27 -1.75
CA LYS A 90 -20.04 12.51 -1.23
C LYS A 90 -18.94 13.47 -0.76
N PRO A 91 -18.04 13.91 -1.64
CA PRO A 91 -16.95 14.78 -1.24
C PRO A 91 -17.47 16.16 -0.80
N PHE A 92 -16.67 16.88 -0.03
CA PHE A 92 -16.87 18.29 0.30
C PHE A 92 -16.23 19.19 -0.76
N CYS A 93 -16.66 20.44 -0.88
CA CYS A 93 -16.01 21.41 -1.74
C CYS A 93 -14.60 21.73 -1.22
N PHE A 94 -13.63 21.75 -2.11
CA PHE A 94 -12.31 22.32 -1.86
C PHE A 94 -12.16 23.56 -2.74
N ASP A 95 -11.91 24.73 -2.14
CA ASP A 95 -11.57 25.91 -2.94
C ASP A 95 -10.08 25.84 -3.27
N ALA A 96 -9.77 25.37 -4.48
CA ALA A 96 -8.41 25.14 -4.95
C ALA A 96 -7.65 26.43 -5.31
N VAL A 97 -8.28 27.60 -5.19
CA VAL A 97 -7.67 28.90 -5.46
C VAL A 97 -7.46 29.69 -4.16
N SER A 98 -8.51 29.93 -3.37
CA SER A 98 -8.40 30.75 -2.15
C SER A 98 -7.84 29.96 -0.97
N THR A 99 -8.48 28.84 -0.62
CA THR A 99 -8.01 27.94 0.46
C THR A 99 -6.93 26.96 -0.01
N GLY A 100 -6.74 26.85 -1.32
CA GLY A 100 -5.76 25.99 -1.96
C GLY A 100 -4.39 26.62 -2.13
N SER A 101 -4.14 27.80 -1.57
CA SER A 101 -2.79 28.37 -1.52
C SER A 101 -1.84 27.37 -0.85
N LEU A 102 -0.71 27.12 -1.49
CA LEU A 102 0.26 26.16 -0.98
C LEU A 102 1.14 26.82 0.09
N ASP A 103 1.23 26.21 1.26
CA ASP A 103 2.27 26.54 2.24
C ASP A 103 3.56 25.86 1.82
N LEU A 104 4.45 26.62 1.19
CA LEU A 104 5.75 26.13 0.74
C LEU A 104 6.80 26.17 1.86
N THR A 105 6.41 26.46 3.10
CA THR A 105 7.31 26.45 4.25
C THR A 105 7.52 25.01 4.72
N CYS A 106 8.79 24.59 4.80
CA CYS A 106 9.13 23.29 5.32
C CYS A 106 9.19 23.32 6.86
N HIS A 107 8.16 22.83 7.53
CA HIS A 107 8.08 22.82 9.00
C HIS A 107 8.92 21.72 9.66
N ASN A 108 9.23 20.64 8.92
CA ASN A 108 9.86 19.44 9.48
C ASN A 108 11.07 18.99 8.64
N SER A 109 12.10 18.44 9.27
CA SER A 109 13.35 18.08 8.56
C SER A 109 13.18 16.97 7.52
N TRP A 110 12.23 16.06 7.70
CA TRP A 110 12.02 14.90 6.81
C TRP A 110 11.32 15.24 5.50
N ASP A 111 10.73 16.43 5.35
CA ASP A 111 10.05 16.86 4.12
C ASP A 111 10.86 17.87 3.29
N LYS A 112 12.06 18.26 3.73
CA LYS A 112 12.89 19.30 3.10
C LYS A 112 13.12 19.07 1.60
N GLU A 113 13.47 17.84 1.23
CA GLU A 113 13.74 17.52 -0.18
C GLU A 113 12.47 17.63 -1.05
N ARG A 114 11.33 17.16 -0.53
CA ARG A 114 10.04 17.23 -1.24
C ARG A 114 9.60 18.66 -1.45
N PHE A 115 9.73 19.50 -0.43
CA PHE A 115 9.38 20.92 -0.50
C PHE A 115 10.31 21.69 -1.43
N ALA A 116 11.61 21.41 -1.42
CA ALA A 116 12.56 22.03 -2.35
C ALA A 116 12.25 21.69 -3.81
N LYS A 117 11.92 20.42 -4.10
CA LYS A 117 11.48 19.98 -5.43
C LYS A 117 10.18 20.67 -5.84
N LEU A 118 9.19 20.72 -4.94
CA LEU A 118 7.91 21.39 -5.20
C LEU A 118 8.11 22.88 -5.50
N GLN A 119 8.88 23.60 -4.69
CA GLN A 119 9.18 25.03 -4.90
C GLN A 119 9.84 25.28 -6.26
N THR A 120 10.83 24.46 -6.62
CA THR A 120 11.54 24.58 -7.91
C THR A 120 10.57 24.37 -9.07
N ALA A 121 9.76 23.31 -9.03
CA ALA A 121 8.82 22.99 -10.11
C ALA A 121 7.67 24.01 -10.22
N ILE A 122 7.20 24.59 -9.11
CA ILE A 122 6.22 25.69 -9.12
C ILE A 122 6.82 26.93 -9.79
N ALA A 123 8.05 27.30 -9.41
CA ALA A 123 8.75 28.45 -9.98
C ALA A 123 8.96 28.29 -11.50
N GLU A 124 9.35 27.09 -11.95
CA GLU A 124 9.49 26.77 -13.38
C GLU A 124 8.17 26.84 -14.15
N ARG A 125 7.04 26.45 -13.53
CA ARG A 125 5.71 26.51 -14.16
C ARG A 125 5.19 27.95 -14.29
N GLY A 126 5.64 28.88 -13.43
CA GLY A 126 5.35 30.31 -13.55
C GLY A 126 3.87 30.67 -13.36
N THR A 127 3.12 29.87 -12.62
CA THR A 127 1.70 30.10 -12.29
C THR A 127 1.52 30.35 -10.79
N ALA A 128 0.36 30.89 -10.38
CA ALA A 128 0.08 31.13 -8.98
C ALA A 128 0.12 29.85 -8.13
N ASP A 129 0.73 29.94 -6.95
CA ASP A 129 1.03 28.87 -6.00
C ASP A 129 -0.21 28.30 -5.31
N ASN A 130 -1.13 27.72 -6.09
CA ASN A 130 -2.35 27.12 -5.59
C ASN A 130 -2.60 25.72 -6.15
N LEU A 131 -3.44 24.98 -5.44
CA LEU A 131 -3.72 23.58 -5.76
C LEU A 131 -4.35 23.41 -7.14
N LEU A 132 -5.14 24.37 -7.63
CA LEU A 132 -5.71 24.30 -8.98
C LEU A 132 -4.63 24.18 -10.06
N ASN A 133 -3.47 24.81 -9.84
CA ASN A 133 -2.37 24.84 -10.78
C ASN A 133 -1.32 23.76 -10.57
N HIS A 134 -1.23 23.18 -9.37
CA HIS A 134 -0.09 22.37 -8.93
C HIS A 134 -0.45 21.09 -8.18
N PHE A 135 -1.71 20.64 -8.21
CA PHE A 135 -2.10 19.39 -7.53
C PHE A 135 -1.31 18.16 -8.01
N ASP A 136 -0.90 18.15 -9.27
CA ASP A 136 -0.07 17.12 -9.89
C ASP A 136 1.35 17.11 -9.30
N LEU A 137 1.96 18.29 -9.09
CA LEU A 137 3.28 18.39 -8.45
C LEU A 137 3.23 18.02 -6.97
N VAL A 138 2.17 18.44 -6.26
CA VAL A 138 1.94 18.03 -4.86
C VAL A 138 1.82 16.52 -4.76
N GLU A 139 1.14 15.90 -5.72
CA GLU A 139 1.00 14.45 -5.79
C GLU A 139 2.32 13.76 -6.13
N GLU A 140 3.02 14.20 -7.18
CA GLU A 140 4.29 13.66 -7.65
C GLU A 140 5.35 13.64 -6.54
N PHE A 141 5.51 14.76 -5.83
CA PHE A 141 6.48 14.88 -4.74
C PHE A 141 5.95 14.43 -3.39
N ARG A 142 4.68 13.98 -3.32
CA ARG A 142 3.98 13.63 -2.08
C ARG A 142 4.04 14.73 -1.02
N ALA A 143 3.97 15.98 -1.44
CA ALA A 143 4.11 17.16 -0.58
C ALA A 143 2.76 17.59 0.03
N TYR A 144 1.97 16.64 0.53
CA TYR A 144 0.60 16.89 1.02
C TYR A 144 0.52 17.88 2.19
N ALA A 145 1.58 17.97 2.98
CA ALA A 145 1.68 18.92 4.09
C ALA A 145 1.67 20.39 3.63
N ALA A 146 1.95 20.66 2.33
CA ALA A 146 1.84 22.00 1.77
C ALA A 146 0.38 22.44 1.55
N VAL A 147 -0.60 21.55 1.69
CA VAL A 147 -2.01 21.82 1.41
C VAL A 147 -2.79 21.94 2.72
N SER A 148 -3.54 23.02 2.88
CA SER A 148 -4.46 23.17 4.01
C SER A 148 -5.72 22.34 3.81
N ALA A 149 -6.05 21.49 4.79
CA ALA A 149 -7.27 20.70 4.76
C ALA A 149 -8.51 21.58 5.02
N PRO A 150 -9.65 21.38 4.31
CA PRO A 150 -10.90 22.09 4.58
C PRO A 150 -11.67 21.46 5.77
N PHE A 151 -10.93 20.94 6.75
CA PHE A 151 -11.43 20.19 7.89
C PHE A 151 -10.72 20.64 9.15
N SER A 152 -11.40 20.58 10.30
CA SER A 152 -10.74 20.71 11.60
C SER A 152 -9.82 19.51 11.88
N ASP A 153 -8.98 19.60 12.91
CA ASP A 153 -8.18 18.46 13.41
C ASP A 153 -9.02 17.23 13.78
N SER A 154 -10.27 17.44 14.19
CA SER A 154 -11.24 16.37 14.48
C SER A 154 -11.96 15.81 13.23
N GLY A 155 -11.69 16.37 12.05
CA GLY A 155 -12.29 15.97 10.78
C GLY A 155 -13.73 16.49 10.58
N GLN A 156 -14.09 17.59 11.25
CA GLN A 156 -15.33 18.33 10.99
C GLN A 156 -15.18 19.14 9.71
N ALA A 157 -16.16 19.05 8.81
CA ALA A 157 -16.13 19.79 7.55
C ALA A 157 -16.38 21.28 7.78
N LEU A 158 -15.62 22.11 7.07
CA LEU A 158 -15.73 23.58 7.09
C LEU A 158 -16.38 24.13 5.82
N THR A 159 -16.77 23.25 4.89
CA THR A 159 -17.33 23.59 3.58
C THR A 159 -18.56 22.75 3.24
N ASP A 160 -19.28 23.16 2.20
CA ASP A 160 -20.45 22.46 1.67
C ASP A 160 -20.08 21.19 0.88
N ARG A 161 -21.08 20.46 0.40
CA ARG A 161 -20.89 19.26 -0.42
C ARG A 161 -20.56 19.60 -1.87
N TYR A 162 -19.60 18.87 -2.42
CA TYR A 162 -19.27 18.95 -3.83
C TYR A 162 -20.22 18.07 -4.65
N PRO A 163 -20.85 18.59 -5.72
CA PRO A 163 -21.94 17.91 -6.41
C PRO A 163 -21.50 16.72 -7.28
N TYR A 164 -20.22 16.64 -7.66
CA TYR A 164 -19.70 15.61 -8.58
C TYR A 164 -18.85 14.56 -7.85
N GLY A 165 -19.47 13.83 -6.92
CA GLY A 165 -18.84 12.68 -6.29
C GLY A 165 -18.73 11.45 -7.20
N TYR A 166 -17.96 10.46 -6.76
CA TYR A 166 -17.84 9.16 -7.43
C TYR A 166 -19.20 8.44 -7.48
N LYS A 167 -19.68 8.10 -8.68
CA LYS A 167 -20.94 7.40 -8.93
C LYS A 167 -20.65 6.04 -9.59
N PRO A 168 -20.23 5.03 -8.82
CA PRO A 168 -19.95 3.71 -9.39
C PRO A 168 -21.20 3.12 -10.03
N VAL A 169 -21.08 2.64 -11.27
CA VAL A 169 -22.10 1.84 -11.92
C VAL A 169 -21.81 0.38 -11.61
N LYS A 170 -22.78 -0.32 -11.05
CA LYS A 170 -22.61 -1.76 -10.77
C LYS A 170 -22.52 -2.52 -12.07
N THR A 171 -21.47 -3.32 -12.22
CA THR A 171 -21.29 -4.22 -13.35
C THR A 171 -22.11 -5.49 -13.13
N ALA A 172 -22.87 -5.94 -14.13
CA ALA A 172 -23.68 -7.15 -14.04
C ALA A 172 -22.86 -8.44 -14.17
N THR A 173 -21.70 -8.36 -14.81
CA THR A 173 -20.80 -9.50 -15.01
C THR A 173 -19.85 -9.62 -13.83
N PRO A 174 -19.78 -10.77 -13.15
CA PRO A 174 -18.77 -11.02 -12.13
C PRO A 174 -17.38 -10.88 -12.73
N LEU A 175 -16.54 -10.03 -12.13
CA LEU A 175 -15.16 -9.92 -12.55
C LEU A 175 -14.43 -11.24 -12.31
N GLN A 176 -13.78 -11.78 -13.33
CA GLN A 176 -12.80 -12.85 -13.14
C GLN A 176 -11.53 -12.23 -12.56
N ILE A 177 -11.35 -12.42 -11.26
CA ILE A 177 -10.17 -11.94 -10.55
C ILE A 177 -8.99 -12.83 -10.93
N LYS A 178 -7.99 -12.23 -11.56
CA LYS A 178 -6.70 -12.88 -11.78
C LYS A 178 -5.89 -12.75 -10.49
N TYR A 179 -5.66 -13.88 -9.83
CA TYR A 179 -4.78 -13.94 -8.69
C TYR A 179 -3.32 -14.04 -9.17
N PRO A 180 -2.36 -13.45 -8.43
CA PRO A 180 -0.95 -13.78 -8.65
C PRO A 180 -0.76 -15.29 -8.45
N ARG A 181 0.18 -15.89 -9.19
CA ARG A 181 0.58 -17.27 -8.91
C ARG A 181 1.43 -17.24 -7.65
N VAL A 182 0.97 -17.97 -6.64
CA VAL A 182 1.62 -18.03 -5.34
C VAL A 182 1.80 -19.50 -4.98
N VAL A 183 2.93 -19.82 -4.38
CA VAL A 183 3.23 -21.15 -3.85
C VAL A 183 3.48 -21.03 -2.35
N ARG A 184 2.80 -21.87 -1.57
CA ARG A 184 3.06 -22.02 -0.13
C ARG A 184 4.25 -22.95 0.06
N ILE A 185 5.26 -22.48 0.77
CA ILE A 185 6.47 -23.27 1.05
C ILE A 185 6.49 -23.77 2.50
N PRO A 186 7.26 -24.82 2.82
CA PRO A 186 7.42 -25.31 4.19
C PRO A 186 7.80 -24.19 5.16
N SER A 187 7.22 -24.19 6.37
CA SER A 187 7.54 -23.20 7.41
C SER A 187 8.69 -23.69 8.27
N ALA A 188 9.54 -22.77 8.74
CA ALA A 188 10.50 -23.03 9.81
C ALA A 188 9.83 -23.24 11.19
N TYR A 189 8.54 -22.92 11.32
CA TYR A 189 7.79 -22.95 12.58
C TYR A 189 6.65 -23.97 12.54
N GLY A 190 6.92 -25.23 12.21
CA GLY A 190 5.97 -26.34 12.29
C GLY A 190 4.66 -26.16 11.46
N PRO A 191 3.70 -27.09 11.57
CA PRO A 191 2.48 -27.08 10.75
C PRO A 191 1.48 -25.97 11.10
N ASN A 192 1.60 -25.38 12.30
CA ASN A 192 0.66 -24.38 12.84
C ASN A 192 1.25 -22.96 12.98
N GLY A 193 2.51 -22.74 12.54
CA GLY A 193 3.18 -21.44 12.62
C GLY A 193 2.91 -20.49 11.47
N GLU A 194 3.74 -19.46 11.36
CA GLU A 194 3.69 -18.47 10.28
C GLU A 194 3.85 -19.15 8.91
N ARG A 195 3.01 -18.75 7.95
CA ARG A 195 2.97 -19.34 6.61
C ARG A 195 3.76 -18.47 5.66
N TYR A 196 4.72 -19.10 4.98
CA TYR A 196 5.56 -18.47 3.97
C TYR A 196 5.04 -18.79 2.58
N TYR A 197 5.11 -17.79 1.72
CA TYR A 197 4.65 -17.85 0.35
C TYR A 197 5.67 -17.18 -0.58
N ILE A 198 5.72 -17.65 -1.82
CA ILE A 198 6.54 -17.08 -2.89
C ILE A 198 5.63 -16.77 -4.06
N LEU A 199 5.72 -15.57 -4.62
CA LEU A 199 5.10 -15.28 -5.92
C LEU A 199 5.97 -15.91 -7.01
N VAL A 200 5.33 -16.58 -7.97
CA VAL A 200 6.02 -17.26 -9.08
C VAL A 200 5.54 -16.76 -10.43
N ASP A 201 6.42 -16.83 -11.44
CA ASP A 201 6.10 -16.48 -12.82
C ASP A 201 5.37 -17.61 -13.58
N ALA A 202 5.31 -17.50 -14.91
CA ALA A 202 4.70 -18.51 -15.78
C ALA A 202 5.44 -19.86 -15.74
N ASP A 203 6.75 -19.82 -15.50
CA ASP A 203 7.69 -20.93 -15.62
C ASP A 203 8.04 -21.54 -14.23
N GLY A 204 7.49 -20.98 -13.15
CA GLY A 204 7.70 -21.47 -11.79
C GLY A 204 8.88 -20.82 -11.07
N HIS A 205 9.50 -19.78 -11.63
CA HIS A 205 10.55 -19.03 -10.94
C HIS A 205 9.94 -18.07 -9.92
N GLY A 206 10.50 -18.09 -8.72
CA GLY A 206 10.20 -17.14 -7.65
C GLY A 206 10.60 -15.73 -8.06
N ILE A 207 9.63 -14.82 -8.06
CA ILE A 207 9.84 -13.39 -8.33
C ILE A 207 9.93 -12.56 -7.04
N THR A 208 9.63 -13.16 -5.90
CA THR A 208 9.82 -12.58 -4.57
C THR A 208 10.66 -13.51 -3.69
N GLN A 209 11.21 -12.96 -2.62
CA GLN A 209 11.66 -13.79 -1.50
C GLN A 209 10.44 -14.44 -0.81
N PRO A 210 10.67 -15.44 0.05
CA PRO A 210 9.63 -15.95 0.94
C PRO A 210 9.06 -14.84 1.83
N GLU A 211 7.76 -14.62 1.74
CA GLU A 211 7.04 -13.58 2.48
C GLU A 211 5.92 -14.19 3.32
N TRP A 212 5.60 -13.52 4.42
CA TRP A 212 4.50 -13.93 5.30
C TRP A 212 3.13 -13.72 4.64
N GLU A 213 2.11 -14.49 5.06
CA GLU A 213 0.74 -14.42 4.52
C GLU A 213 0.21 -12.98 4.41
N TYR A 214 0.35 -12.17 5.47
CA TYR A 214 -0.19 -10.81 5.46
C TYR A 214 0.45 -9.92 4.40
N ARG A 215 1.72 -10.15 4.06
CA ARG A 215 2.44 -9.33 3.09
C ARG A 215 1.98 -9.66 1.67
N VAL A 216 1.82 -10.95 1.37
CA VAL A 216 1.25 -11.40 0.09
C VAL A 216 -0.19 -10.91 -0.07
N VAL A 217 -1.01 -10.97 0.97
CA VAL A 217 -2.37 -10.40 0.94
C VAL A 217 -2.32 -8.88 0.78
N GLY A 218 -1.41 -8.19 1.49
CA GLY A 218 -1.22 -6.75 1.39
C GLY A 218 -0.86 -6.31 -0.04
N ASP A 219 0.07 -7.00 -0.69
CA ASP A 219 0.45 -6.71 -2.08
C ASP A 219 -0.72 -6.93 -3.05
N PHE A 220 -1.49 -8.00 -2.85
CA PHE A 220 -2.72 -8.24 -3.62
C PHE A 220 -3.75 -7.13 -3.41
N VAL A 221 -3.98 -6.70 -2.16
CA VAL A 221 -4.88 -5.57 -1.86
C VAL A 221 -4.40 -4.31 -2.57
N ALA A 222 -3.12 -3.96 -2.46
CA ALA A 222 -2.57 -2.77 -3.10
C ALA A 222 -2.75 -2.78 -4.63
N ALA A 223 -2.63 -3.95 -5.26
CA ALA A 223 -2.81 -4.13 -6.70
C ALA A 223 -4.28 -4.24 -7.16
N PHE A 224 -5.26 -4.33 -6.24
CA PHE A 224 -6.65 -4.63 -6.59
C PHE A 224 -7.45 -3.45 -7.16
N TRP A 225 -6.95 -2.21 -7.03
CA TRP A 225 -7.71 -1.01 -7.43
C TRP A 225 -8.23 -0.99 -8.89
N PRO A 226 -7.54 -1.52 -9.92
CA PRO A 226 -8.07 -1.51 -11.29
C PRO A 226 -9.31 -2.40 -11.41
N SER A 227 -9.30 -3.55 -10.73
CA SER A 227 -10.43 -4.48 -10.64
C SER A 227 -11.64 -3.82 -9.99
N GLU A 228 -11.42 -3.03 -8.93
CA GLU A 228 -12.48 -2.27 -8.28
C GLU A 228 -13.05 -1.17 -9.18
N LEU A 229 -12.22 -0.49 -9.96
CA LEU A 229 -12.69 0.51 -10.92
C LEU A 229 -13.52 -0.13 -12.04
N ALA A 230 -13.09 -1.29 -12.56
CA ALA A 230 -13.79 -2.02 -13.61
C ALA A 230 -15.09 -2.67 -13.11
N SER A 231 -15.10 -3.11 -11.84
CA SER A 231 -16.24 -3.77 -11.20
C SER A 231 -16.43 -3.27 -9.77
N PRO A 232 -17.10 -2.12 -9.56
CA PRO A 232 -17.27 -1.52 -8.24
C PRO A 232 -17.95 -2.45 -7.24
N GLY A 233 -17.34 -2.60 -6.07
CA GLY A 233 -17.73 -3.51 -4.99
C GLY A 233 -17.05 -4.87 -5.03
N SER A 234 -16.24 -5.17 -6.05
CA SER A 234 -15.56 -6.48 -6.20
C SER A 234 -14.55 -6.76 -5.08
N TYR A 235 -14.00 -5.72 -4.43
CA TYR A 235 -13.07 -5.89 -3.32
C TYR A 235 -13.68 -6.64 -2.12
N MET A 236 -14.99 -6.52 -1.91
CA MET A 236 -15.71 -7.15 -0.78
C MET A 236 -15.68 -8.68 -0.83
N SER A 237 -15.63 -9.26 -2.04
CA SER A 237 -15.52 -10.71 -2.24
C SER A 237 -14.11 -11.11 -2.65
N GLY A 238 -13.42 -10.27 -3.43
CA GLY A 238 -12.12 -10.58 -4.01
C GLY A 238 -11.01 -10.73 -2.97
N ILE A 239 -10.93 -9.80 -2.02
CA ILE A 239 -9.89 -9.82 -0.98
C ILE A 239 -10.10 -11.02 -0.03
N PRO A 240 -11.29 -11.26 0.53
CA PRO A 240 -11.53 -12.46 1.34
C PRO A 240 -11.28 -13.76 0.59
N ALA A 241 -11.72 -13.87 -0.67
CA ALA A 241 -11.52 -15.07 -1.47
C ALA A 241 -10.03 -15.37 -1.69
N PHE A 242 -9.20 -14.35 -1.95
CA PHE A 242 -7.76 -14.54 -2.07
C PHE A 242 -7.14 -15.01 -0.75
N ARG A 243 -7.50 -14.35 0.35
CA ARG A 243 -7.03 -14.72 1.70
C ARG A 243 -7.39 -16.18 2.03
N ASP A 244 -8.61 -16.60 1.73
CA ASP A 244 -9.05 -17.98 1.96
C ASP A 244 -8.36 -18.98 1.02
N ALA A 245 -8.07 -18.58 -0.22
CA ALA A 245 -7.33 -19.42 -1.17
C ALA A 245 -5.90 -19.70 -0.67
N LEU A 246 -5.19 -18.68 -0.16
CA LEU A 246 -3.88 -18.87 0.45
C LEU A 246 -3.95 -19.80 1.66
N ARG A 247 -4.94 -19.62 2.53
CA ARG A 247 -5.08 -20.44 3.75
C ARG A 247 -5.33 -21.92 3.48
N LYS A 248 -6.02 -22.22 2.38
CA LYS A 248 -6.35 -23.58 1.94
C LYS A 248 -5.29 -24.17 1.00
N MET A 249 -4.28 -23.39 0.63
CA MET A 249 -3.21 -23.82 -0.26
C MET A 249 -2.38 -24.91 0.41
N ASP A 250 -2.18 -26.01 -0.31
CA ASP A 250 -1.29 -27.09 0.09
C ASP A 250 0.16 -26.59 0.12
N VAL A 251 0.93 -27.13 1.07
CA VAL A 251 2.36 -26.86 1.15
C VAL A 251 3.03 -27.59 -0.01
N ALA A 252 3.81 -26.88 -0.83
CA ALA A 252 4.57 -27.47 -1.91
C ALA A 252 5.59 -28.48 -1.38
N ASP A 253 5.78 -29.57 -2.11
CA ASP A 253 6.74 -30.61 -1.76
C ASP A 253 8.17 -30.04 -1.85
N PRO A 254 8.92 -29.97 -0.73
CA PRO A 254 10.29 -29.45 -0.76
C PRO A 254 11.24 -30.22 -1.68
N GLN A 255 10.91 -31.44 -2.12
CA GLN A 255 11.70 -32.18 -3.11
C GLN A 255 11.61 -31.58 -4.53
N HIS A 256 10.59 -30.76 -4.80
CA HIS A 256 10.36 -30.12 -6.09
C HIS A 256 10.73 -28.63 -6.10
N ILE A 257 11.40 -28.15 -5.05
CA ILE A 257 11.81 -26.75 -4.93
C ILE A 257 13.33 -26.66 -5.02
N LEU A 258 13.82 -26.11 -6.12
CA LEU A 258 15.23 -25.83 -6.32
C LEU A 258 15.58 -24.46 -5.75
N CYS A 259 16.54 -24.41 -4.84
CA CYS A 259 17.12 -23.20 -4.30
C CYS A 259 18.45 -22.90 -5.00
N THR A 260 18.63 -21.67 -5.46
CA THR A 260 19.88 -21.21 -6.10
C THR A 260 20.37 -19.92 -5.47
N ILE A 261 21.63 -19.92 -5.05
CA ILE A 261 22.29 -18.73 -4.50
C ILE A 261 22.90 -17.94 -5.67
N PRO A 262 22.44 -16.71 -5.93
CA PRO A 262 23.05 -15.87 -6.96
C PRO A 262 24.48 -15.51 -6.56
N ALA A 263 25.38 -15.46 -7.54
CA ALA A 263 26.78 -15.11 -7.33
C ALA A 263 26.88 -13.73 -6.66
N VAL A 264 27.73 -13.62 -5.63
CA VAL A 264 27.93 -12.35 -4.91
C VAL A 264 28.65 -11.36 -5.83
N THR A 265 27.99 -10.25 -6.14
CA THR A 265 28.64 -9.09 -6.77
C THR A 265 29.07 -8.10 -5.70
N ASP A 266 30.16 -7.34 -5.93
CA ASP A 266 30.76 -6.39 -4.97
C ASP A 266 29.81 -5.28 -4.46
N ALA A 267 28.61 -5.15 -5.03
CA ALA A 267 27.60 -4.16 -4.64
C ALA A 267 26.66 -4.60 -3.49
N ASP A 268 26.72 -5.86 -3.02
CA ASP A 268 25.84 -6.37 -1.95
C ASP A 268 26.44 -6.06 -0.55
N SER A 269 26.23 -4.82 -0.07
CA SER A 269 26.72 -4.38 1.25
C SER A 269 25.93 -4.95 2.45
N ASP A 270 24.74 -5.51 2.21
CA ASP A 270 23.87 -6.12 3.24
C ASP A 270 23.46 -7.55 2.85
N GLY A 271 23.90 -8.52 3.65
CA GLY A 271 23.56 -9.94 3.51
C GLY A 271 24.65 -10.96 3.10
N PRO A 272 25.98 -10.69 3.13
CA PRO A 272 26.97 -11.69 2.70
C PRO A 272 27.14 -12.84 3.69
N ARG A 273 26.85 -12.66 4.99
CA ARG A 273 27.15 -13.68 6.01
C ARG A 273 26.22 -14.89 5.95
N SER A 274 24.91 -14.68 6.02
CA SER A 274 23.94 -15.77 5.96
C SER A 274 23.97 -16.51 4.61
N ARG A 275 24.18 -15.79 3.51
CA ARG A 275 24.36 -16.42 2.19
C ARG A 275 25.59 -17.31 2.14
N ARG A 276 26.75 -16.83 2.60
CA ARG A 276 27.98 -17.64 2.65
C ARG A 276 27.84 -18.84 3.58
N GLU A 277 27.11 -18.71 4.69
CA GLU A 277 26.84 -19.82 5.61
C GLU A 277 25.97 -20.90 4.95
N ILE A 278 24.87 -20.51 4.27
CA ILE A 278 24.03 -21.44 3.51
C ILE A 278 24.81 -22.06 2.33
N GLU A 279 25.56 -21.25 1.56
CA GLU A 279 26.35 -21.72 0.43
C GLU A 279 27.45 -22.70 0.85
N ALA A 280 28.16 -22.42 1.95
CA ALA A 280 29.18 -23.32 2.46
C ALA A 280 28.61 -24.66 2.92
N LYS A 281 27.34 -24.69 3.37
CA LYS A 281 26.69 -25.89 3.88
C LYS A 281 25.99 -26.71 2.80
N TYR A 282 25.33 -26.06 1.85
CA TYR A 282 24.45 -26.71 0.87
C TYR A 282 24.94 -26.57 -0.58
N GLY A 283 25.97 -25.78 -0.82
CA GLY A 283 26.44 -25.43 -2.16
C GLY A 283 25.62 -24.32 -2.80
N GLN A 284 25.92 -24.02 -4.06
CA GLN A 284 25.29 -22.93 -4.81
C GLN A 284 23.87 -23.27 -5.29
N SER A 285 23.58 -24.56 -5.48
CA SER A 285 22.29 -25.06 -5.96
C SER A 285 21.93 -26.36 -5.24
N PHE A 286 20.76 -26.40 -4.63
CA PHE A 286 20.31 -27.51 -3.79
C PHE A 286 18.77 -27.57 -3.73
N LEU A 287 18.23 -28.75 -3.42
CA LEU A 287 16.80 -28.90 -3.17
C LEU A 287 16.44 -28.40 -1.76
N LEU A 288 15.25 -27.81 -1.59
CA LEU A 288 14.79 -27.34 -0.28
C LEU A 288 14.69 -28.51 0.72
N SER A 289 14.37 -29.73 0.25
CA SER A 289 14.35 -30.94 1.09
C SER A 289 15.70 -31.32 1.69
N ALA A 290 16.82 -30.80 1.17
CA ALA A 290 18.16 -31.03 1.72
C ALA A 290 18.51 -30.05 2.85
N VAL A 291 17.68 -29.02 3.08
CA VAL A 291 17.93 -27.97 4.08
C VAL A 291 17.46 -28.45 5.45
N ASN A 292 18.29 -28.25 6.47
CA ASN A 292 17.93 -28.59 7.85
C ASN A 292 16.87 -27.61 8.34
N GLU A 293 15.94 -28.09 9.17
CA GLU A 293 14.82 -27.28 9.69
C GLU A 293 15.30 -25.97 10.36
N ASP A 294 16.38 -26.04 11.15
CA ASP A 294 16.97 -24.89 11.84
C ASP A 294 17.50 -23.79 10.88
N ASP A 295 17.86 -24.17 9.65
CA ASP A 295 18.44 -23.26 8.65
C ASP A 295 17.39 -22.65 7.72
N ILE A 296 16.15 -23.15 7.71
CA ILE A 296 15.07 -22.66 6.83
C ILE A 296 14.83 -21.17 7.05
N SER A 297 14.80 -20.72 8.30
CA SER A 297 14.57 -19.30 8.60
C SER A 297 15.69 -18.39 8.09
N THR A 298 16.94 -18.86 8.16
CA THR A 298 18.12 -18.17 7.64
C THR A 298 18.13 -18.17 6.13
N LEU A 299 17.75 -19.28 5.50
CA LEU A 299 17.60 -19.40 4.05
C LEU A 299 16.58 -18.39 3.52
N TYR A 300 15.39 -18.30 4.13
CA TYR A 300 14.32 -17.41 3.66
C TYR A 300 14.64 -15.93 3.78
N ARG A 301 15.57 -15.55 4.66
CA ARG A 301 16.09 -14.18 4.80
C ARG A 301 17.31 -13.91 3.91
N SER A 302 17.92 -14.96 3.37
CA SER A 302 19.05 -14.87 2.47
C SER A 302 18.50 -14.72 1.06
N LYS A 303 18.93 -13.70 0.29
CA LYS A 303 18.43 -13.45 -1.07
C LYS A 303 18.73 -14.65 -2.00
N VAL A 304 17.88 -15.66 -1.97
CA VAL A 304 17.98 -16.94 -2.67
C VAL A 304 16.88 -16.97 -3.73
N ASN A 305 17.18 -17.57 -4.88
CA ASN A 305 16.20 -17.80 -5.92
C ASN A 305 15.55 -19.17 -5.69
N PHE A 306 14.22 -19.22 -5.81
CA PHE A 306 13.44 -20.44 -5.67
C PHE A 306 12.82 -20.78 -7.01
N GLN A 307 12.91 -22.03 -7.45
CA GLN A 307 12.29 -22.52 -8.67
C GLN A 307 11.45 -23.75 -8.36
N MET A 308 10.19 -23.72 -8.79
CA MET A 308 9.21 -24.78 -8.59
C MET A 308 9.21 -25.67 -9.84
N ASN A 309 9.62 -26.93 -9.69
CA ASN A 309 9.66 -27.92 -10.78
C ASN A 309 8.45 -28.85 -10.78
#